data_AF-A0A9X2H4L6-F1
#
_entry.id   AF-A0A9X2H4L6-F1
#
_cell.length_a   1.000
_cell.length_b   1.000
_cell.length_c   1.000
_cell.angle_alpha   90.00
_cell.angle_beta   90.00
_cell.angle_gamma   90.00
#
_symmetry.space_group_name_H-M   'P 1'
#
loop_
_entity.id
_entity.type
_entity.pdbx_description
1 polymer ?
#
loop_
_entity_poly.entity_id
_entity_poly.type
_entity_poly.pdbx_seq_one_letter_code
_entity_poly.pdbx_strand_id
1 'polypeptide(L)' 'MTVTIYHNPDCGTSRNVLAMIRRSGEEPEVIEYLKHPPSHETLIELLDMTGLKPRDLLRQ' A
#
# COMPACT_ATOMS: atom_id res chain seq x y z
N MET A 1 9.50 -4.80 -13.09
CA MET A 1 9.31 -4.16 -11.78
C MET A 1 8.06 -4.77 -11.17
N THR A 2 8.14 -5.26 -9.95
CA THR A 2 6.98 -5.84 -9.26
C THR A 2 6.27 -4.71 -8.53
N VAL A 3 4.95 -4.58 -8.74
CA VAL A 3 4.13 -3.63 -7.98
C VAL A 3 3.94 -4.19 -6.57
N THR A 4 4.17 -3.39 -5.54
CA THR A 4 3.89 -3.78 -4.15
C THR A 4 2.67 -3.00 -3.65
N ILE A 5 1.74 -3.70 -2.99
CA ILE A 5 0.56 -3.10 -2.37
C ILE A 5 0.52 -3.42 -0.88
N TYR A 6 0.48 -2.36 -0.06
CA TYR A 6 0.17 -2.45 1.37
C TYR A 6 -1.34 -2.57 1.54
N HIS A 7 -1.79 -3.80 1.79
CA HIS A 7 -3.19 -4.19 1.69
C HIS A 7 -3.83 -4.39 3.06
N ASN A 8 -5.07 -3.91 3.21
CA ASN A 8 -5.98 -4.31 4.28
C ASN A 8 -7.20 -5.03 3.67
N PRO A 9 -7.41 -6.34 3.94
CA PRO A 9 -8.55 -7.11 3.42
C PRO A 9 -9.92 -6.53 3.79
N ASP A 10 -10.03 -5.89 4.95
CA ASP A 10 -11.28 -5.31 5.46
C ASP A 10 -11.60 -3.93 4.84
N CYS A 11 -10.65 -3.35 4.09
CA CYS A 11 -10.81 -2.05 3.44
C CYS A 11 -11.32 -2.21 2.00
N GLY A 12 -12.55 -1.76 1.71
CA GLY A 12 -13.15 -1.82 0.37
C GLY A 12 -12.29 -1.18 -0.73
N THR A 13 -11.74 0.02 -0.47
CA THR A 13 -10.83 0.70 -1.40
C THR A 13 -9.58 -0.13 -1.69
N SER A 14 -8.99 -0.74 -0.65
CA SER A 14 -7.80 -1.58 -0.76
C SER A 14 -8.06 -2.82 -1.63
N ARG A 15 -9.22 -3.48 -1.47
CA ARG A 15 -9.64 -4.61 -2.32
C ARG A 15 -9.86 -4.20 -3.77
N ASN A 16 -10.46 -3.04 -4.00
CA ASN A 16 -10.69 -2.53 -5.35
C ASN A 16 -9.36 -2.23 -6.06
N VAL A 17 -8.40 -1.60 -5.39
CA VAL A 17 -7.07 -1.33 -5.97
C VAL A 17 -6.32 -2.63 -6.30
N LEU A 18 -6.31 -3.61 -5.39
CA LEU A 18 -5.70 -4.92 -5.67
C LEU A 18 -6.32 -5.58 -6.91
N ALA A 19 -7.65 -5.53 -7.05
CA ALA A 19 -8.34 -6.06 -8.21
C ALA A 19 -7.99 -5.29 -9.50
N MET A 20 -7.82 -3.97 -9.44
CA MET A 20 -7.41 -3.16 -10.59
C MET A 20 -6.00 -3.50 -11.06
N ILE A 21 -5.04 -3.67 -10.13
CA ILE A 21 -3.67 -4.09 -10.46
C ILE A 21 -3.69 -5.47 -11.14
N ARG A 22 -4.40 -6.45 -10.57
CA ARG A 22 -4.52 -7.78 -11.20
C ARG A 22 -5.18 -7.74 -12.58
N ARG A 23 -6.16 -6.85 -12.78
CA ARG A 23 -6.82 -6.66 -14.08
C ARG A 23 -5.92 -6.02 -15.14
N SER A 24 -4.85 -5.31 -14.76
CA SER A 24 -3.85 -4.81 -15.71
C SER A 24 -2.91 -5.91 -16.20
N GLY A 25 -3.03 -7.13 -15.69
CA GLY A 25 -2.18 -8.28 -16.02
C GLY A 25 -0.92 -8.38 -15.16
N GLU A 26 -0.78 -7.53 -14.15
CA GLU A 26 0.33 -7.55 -13.19
C GLU A 26 -0.09 -8.29 -11.92
N GLU A 27 0.76 -9.19 -11.42
CA GLU A 27 0.56 -9.78 -10.08
C GLU A 27 1.42 -9.03 -9.07
N PRO A 28 0.81 -8.29 -8.13
CA PRO A 28 1.56 -7.51 -7.17
C PRO A 28 2.04 -8.35 -5.99
N GLU A 29 3.10 -7.89 -5.35
CA GLU A 29 3.43 -8.31 -3.99
C GLU A 29 2.42 -7.70 -3.00
N VAL A 30 1.74 -8.55 -2.24
CA VAL A 30 0.70 -8.12 -1.30
C VAL A 30 1.23 -8.19 0.13
N ILE A 31 1.36 -7.05 0.79
CA ILE A 31 1.81 -6.96 2.18
C ILE A 31 0.62 -6.56 3.07
N GLU A 32 0.19 -7.45 3.96
CA GLU A 32 -0.83 -7.14 4.97
C GLU A 32 -0.24 -6.25 6.08
N TYR A 33 -0.26 -4.93 5.90
CA TYR A 33 0.48 -3.99 6.76
C TYR A 33 0.06 -4.01 8.25
N LEU A 34 -1.14 -4.48 8.57
CA LEU A 34 -1.59 -4.65 9.96
C LEU A 34 -0.91 -5.84 10.66
N LYS A 35 -0.46 -6.84 9.90
CA LYS A 35 0.27 -8.02 10.40
C LYS A 35 1.78 -7.86 10.21
N HIS A 36 2.18 -7.28 9.09
CA HIS A 36 3.56 -7.08 8.68
C HIS A 36 3.79 -5.59 8.40
N PRO A 37 3.87 -4.76 9.45
CA PRO A 37 4.05 -3.32 9.27
C PRO A 37 5.39 -3.01 8.60
N PRO A 38 5.44 -1.99 7.73
CA PRO A 38 6.71 -1.52 7.16
C PRO A 38 7.64 -1.00 8.25
N SER A 39 8.95 -1.04 7.98
CA SER A 39 9.94 -0.41 8.84
C SER A 39 9.80 1.13 8.79
N HIS A 40 10.42 1.81 9.75
CA HIS A 40 10.49 3.27 9.75
C HIS A 40 11.14 3.82 8.47
N GLU A 41 12.23 3.20 8.00
CA GLU A 41 12.92 3.61 6.77
C GLU A 41 12.02 3.47 5.55
N THR A 42 11.32 2.33 5.42
CA THR A 42 10.34 2.12 4.34
C THR A 42 9.19 3.11 4.39
N LEU A 43 8.70 3.49 5.58
CA LEU A 43 7.67 4.53 5.71
C LEU A 43 8.14 5.90 5.20
N ILE A 44 9.40 6.27 5.45
CA ILE A 44 9.98 7.51 4.92
C ILE A 44 10.03 7.45 3.39
N GLU A 45 10.53 6.36 2.82
CA GLU A 45 10.58 6.18 1.37
C GLU A 45 9.20 6.29 0.71
N LEU A 46 8.17 5.67 1.31
CA LEU A 46 6.80 5.75 0.83
C LEU A 46 6.23 7.18 0.89
N LEU A 47 6.58 7.94 1.92
CA LEU A 47 6.19 9.35 2.04
C LEU A 47 6.84 10.19 0.93
N ASP A 48 8.13 9.99 0.68
CA ASP A 48 8.87 10.68 -0.38
C ASP A 48 8.30 10.35 -1.77
N MET A 49 7.94 9.09 -2.02
CA MET A 49 7.33 8.65 -3.28
C MET A 49 5.93 9.24 -3.51
N THR A 50 5.14 9.42 -2.44
CA THR A 50 3.76 9.93 -2.54
C THR A 50 3.68 11.45 -2.48
N GLY A 51 4.75 12.13 -2.03
CA GLY A 51 4.76 13.57 -1.81
C GLY A 51 3.83 14.03 -0.69
N LEU A 52 3.40 13.11 0.18
CA LEU A 52 2.50 13.36 1.30
C LEU A 52 3.28 13.67 2.57
N LYS A 53 2.68 14.42 3.50
CA LYS A 53 3.22 14.54 4.85
C LYS A 53 2.76 13.35 5.71
N PRO A 54 3.50 12.98 6.78
CA PRO A 54 3.10 11.90 7.68
C PRO A 54 1.66 12.00 8.18
N ARG A 55 1.20 13.23 8.48
CA ARG A 55 -0.16 13.48 8.97
C ARG A 55 -1.24 13.17 7.93
N ASP A 56 -0.94 13.29 6.64
CA ASP A 56 -1.90 13.03 5.55
C ASP A 56 -2.19 11.53 5.39
N LEU A 57 -1.29 10.66 5.85
CA LEU A 57 -1.48 9.20 5.87
C LEU A 57 -2.31 8.71 7.07
N LEU A 58 -2.49 9.53 8.11
CA LEU A 58 -3.25 9.12 9.29
C LEU A 58 -4.74 9.07 8.94
N ARG A 59 -5.32 7.88 9.09
CA ARG A 59 -6.76 7.66 8.93
C ARG A 59 -7.51 8.38 10.05
N GLN A 60 -8.58 9.11 9.69
CA GLN A 60 -9.50 9.74 10.64
C GLN A 60 -10.44 8.72 11.28
#